data_AF-A0A7C4EJG3-F1
#
_entry.id   AF-A0A7C4EJG3-F1
#
_cell.length_a   1.000
_cell.length_b   1.000
_cell.length_c   1.000
_cell.angle_alpha   90.00
_cell.angle_beta   90.00
_cell.angle_gamma   90.00
#
_symmetry.space_group_name_H-M   'P 1'
#
loop_
_entity.id
_entity.type
_entity.pdbx_description
1 polymer ?
#
loop_
_entity_poly.entity_id
_entity_poly.type
_entity_poly.pdbx_seq_one_letter_code
_entity_poly.pdbx_strand_id
1 'polypeptide(L)'
;MDHNIPWPFLPSGALDLSDDTFREMARSYPIVSPVRELRSSLSKLRLNELTVGADGRNRCLLSAFAAKTSRNQPSNAKFIFGPSVWLRGLIKPPPGKALAYLDYEQQEFGIAAALSKDPAMMQAYLTGDSYLAFAMQAGAVPADATKKTHKAERDKFKVCALAALYGIGPQSLGQRVGDTVARGRQLLDRHHRTYPQYWEWSDSVLNTAMLRGFLQASFGWTLHVGPEVKANTLRNFRVAAWPPRPTSPSAPRSTTRCSPTPQSGNWSASAESGI
;
A
#
# COMPACT_ATOMS: atom_id res chain seq x y z
N MET A 1 16.17 0.18 40.09
CA MET A 1 15.98 1.35 39.21
C MET A 1 17.06 1.36 38.11
N ASP A 2 17.50 0.20 37.59
CA ASP A 2 18.92 0.09 37.18
C ASP A 2 19.12 -0.56 35.80
N HIS A 3 18.49 -0.02 34.76
CA HIS A 3 18.82 -0.44 33.40
C HIS A 3 19.65 0.61 32.62
N ASN A 4 19.87 1.81 33.19
CA ASN A 4 20.63 2.92 32.61
C ASN A 4 20.44 3.07 31.07
N ILE A 5 19.18 2.97 30.63
CA ILE A 5 18.85 3.00 29.21
C ILE A 5 18.85 4.47 28.76
N PRO A 6 19.73 4.88 27.83
CA PRO A 6 19.76 6.24 27.31
C PRO A 6 18.54 6.47 26.42
N TRP A 7 17.47 6.98 27.02
CA TRP A 7 16.20 7.23 26.32
C TRP A 7 16.21 8.61 25.64
N PRO A 8 15.71 8.73 24.39
CA PRO A 8 15.70 10.00 23.70
C PRO A 8 14.63 10.95 24.27
N PHE A 9 14.95 12.25 24.23
CA PHE A 9 14.09 13.32 24.72
C PHE A 9 13.51 14.13 23.56
N LEU A 10 12.28 14.59 23.75
CA LEU A 10 11.66 15.60 22.90
C LEU A 10 12.35 16.96 23.10
N PRO A 11 12.21 17.91 22.17
CA PRO A 11 12.73 19.27 22.34
C PRO A 11 12.23 19.97 23.61
N SER A 12 11.09 19.53 24.16
CA SER A 12 10.53 20.00 25.44
C SER A 12 11.21 19.44 26.69
N GLY A 13 12.16 18.51 26.54
CA GLY A 13 12.84 17.83 27.66
C GLY A 13 12.07 16.65 28.26
N ALA A 14 10.86 16.34 27.75
CA ALA A 14 10.13 15.12 28.12
C ALA A 14 10.70 13.90 27.37
N LEU A 15 10.56 12.71 27.95
CA LEU A 15 10.91 11.46 27.26
C LEU A 15 10.05 11.27 26.01
N ASP A 16 10.66 10.83 24.91
CA ASP A 16 9.92 10.50 23.70
C ASP A 16 9.21 9.14 23.86
N LEU A 17 7.88 9.17 24.02
CA LEU A 17 7.06 7.97 24.21
C LEU A 17 6.41 7.46 22.92
N SER A 18 6.91 7.89 21.75
CA SER A 18 6.41 7.45 20.44
C SER A 18 6.69 5.96 20.19
N ASP A 19 5.84 5.30 19.38
CA ASP A 19 6.04 3.89 19.02
C ASP A 19 7.37 3.68 18.27
N ASP A 20 7.81 4.67 17.49
CA ASP A 20 9.06 4.63 16.75
C ASP A 20 10.27 4.61 17.70
N THR A 21 10.28 5.46 18.73
CA THR A 21 11.29 5.41 19.79
C THR A 21 11.29 4.06 20.50
N PHE A 22 10.12 3.57 20.93
CA PHE A 22 10.03 2.25 21.57
C PHE A 22 10.55 1.13 20.65
N ARG A 23 10.31 1.24 19.34
CA ARG A 23 10.80 0.27 18.34
C ARG A 23 12.31 0.28 18.22
N GLU A 24 12.93 1.46 18.16
CA GLU A 24 14.38 1.60 18.09
C GLU A 24 15.04 1.16 19.40
N MET A 25 14.51 1.60 20.53
CA MET A 25 15.02 1.22 21.84
C MET A 25 14.88 -0.27 22.11
N ALA A 26 13.81 -0.92 21.67
CA ALA A 26 13.66 -2.37 21.77
C ALA A 26 14.67 -3.17 20.91
N ARG A 27 15.19 -2.58 19.83
CA ARG A 27 16.27 -3.21 19.02
C ARG A 27 17.60 -3.21 19.77
N SER A 28 17.91 -2.11 20.45
CA SER A 28 19.17 -1.95 21.20
C SER A 28 19.09 -2.55 22.60
N TYR A 29 17.92 -2.51 23.24
CA TYR A 29 17.66 -2.94 24.61
C TYR A 29 16.46 -3.90 24.63
N PRO A 30 16.68 -5.21 24.48
CA PRO A 30 15.61 -6.21 24.38
C PRO A 30 14.61 -6.21 25.55
N ILE A 31 15.03 -5.74 26.73
CA ILE A 31 14.17 -5.59 27.92
C ILE A 31 12.99 -4.64 27.71
N VAL A 32 13.05 -3.74 26.71
CA VAL A 32 11.96 -2.83 26.36
C VAL A 32 10.88 -3.52 25.51
N SER A 33 11.19 -4.66 24.88
CA SER A 33 10.25 -5.34 23.96
C SER A 33 8.91 -5.70 24.61
N PRO A 34 8.86 -6.31 25.82
CA PRO A 34 7.59 -6.67 26.45
C PRO A 34 6.68 -5.46 26.71
N VAL A 35 7.25 -4.34 27.15
CA VAL A 35 6.50 -3.10 27.40
C VAL A 35 5.97 -2.51 26.09
N ARG A 36 6.77 -2.53 25.03
CA ARG A 36 6.35 -2.09 23.70
C ARG A 36 5.20 -2.96 23.16
N GLU A 37 5.31 -4.28 23.27
CA GLU A 37 4.29 -5.22 22.83
C GLU A 37 2.97 -5.03 23.58
N LEU A 38 3.04 -4.82 24.91
CA LEU A 38 1.88 -4.52 25.73
C LEU A 38 1.21 -3.20 25.29
N ARG A 39 1.98 -2.12 25.10
CA ARG A 39 1.47 -0.83 24.61
C ARG A 39 0.78 -0.98 23.25
N SER A 40 1.39 -1.72 22.32
CA SER A 40 0.83 -1.98 20.99
C SER A 40 -0.48 -2.76 21.09
N SER A 41 -0.52 -3.78 21.94
CA SER A 41 -1.70 -4.64 22.12
C SER A 41 -2.86 -3.88 22.75
N LEU A 42 -2.61 -3.10 23.81
CA LEU A 42 -3.63 -2.27 24.45
C LEU A 42 -4.21 -1.21 23.51
N SER A 43 -3.37 -0.61 22.66
CA SER A 43 -3.83 0.35 21.64
C SER A 43 -4.80 -0.32 20.64
N LYS A 44 -4.49 -1.55 20.23
CA LYS A 44 -5.27 -2.35 19.27
C LYS A 44 -6.58 -2.93 19.82
N LEU A 45 -6.73 -2.98 21.15
CA LEU A 45 -7.90 -3.54 21.85
C LEU A 45 -8.96 -2.48 22.21
N ARG A 46 -8.76 -1.21 21.84
CA ARG A 46 -9.72 -0.13 22.11
C ARG A 46 -10.95 -0.25 21.20
N LEU A 47 -11.95 -1.01 21.65
CA LEU A 47 -13.24 -1.22 20.96
C LEU A 47 -14.24 -0.07 21.16
N ASN A 48 -13.97 0.84 22.08
CA ASN A 48 -14.97 1.80 22.60
C ASN A 48 -15.54 2.76 21.54
N GLU A 49 -14.90 2.92 20.38
CA GLU A 49 -15.32 3.85 19.34
C GLU A 49 -16.08 3.20 18.17
N LEU A 50 -16.13 1.86 18.12
CA LEU A 50 -16.84 1.14 17.07
C LEU A 50 -18.33 1.07 17.40
N THR A 51 -19.13 1.93 16.76
CA THR A 51 -20.57 1.98 17.00
C THR A 51 -21.33 0.95 16.16
N VAL A 52 -22.30 0.29 16.80
CA VAL A 52 -23.26 -0.64 16.16
C VAL A 52 -24.66 -0.10 16.41
N GLY A 53 -25.43 0.09 15.34
CA GLY A 53 -26.82 0.58 15.44
C GLY A 53 -27.76 -0.45 16.05
N ALA A 54 -28.97 -0.02 16.39
CA ALA A 54 -30.02 -0.91 16.90
C ALA A 54 -30.40 -2.04 15.91
N ASP A 55 -30.11 -1.87 14.62
CA ASP A 55 -30.26 -2.89 13.57
C ASP A 55 -29.10 -3.89 13.50
N GLY A 56 -28.17 -3.85 14.45
CA GLY A 56 -27.00 -4.73 14.49
C GLY A 56 -25.94 -4.40 13.44
N ARG A 57 -25.95 -3.21 12.84
CA ARG A 57 -25.02 -2.84 11.76
C ARG A 57 -24.06 -1.72 12.17
N ASN A 58 -22.80 -1.83 11.77
CA ASN A 58 -21.84 -0.73 11.82
C ASN A 58 -22.08 0.23 10.64
N ARG A 59 -22.28 1.51 10.93
CA ARG A 59 -22.47 2.57 9.93
C ARG A 59 -21.44 3.66 10.21
N CYS A 60 -20.59 3.94 9.23
CA CYS A 60 -19.61 5.01 9.33
C CYS A 60 -19.68 5.90 8.09
N LEU A 61 -19.26 7.16 8.25
CA LEU A 61 -19.02 8.04 7.13
C LEU A 61 -17.80 7.52 6.34
N LEU A 62 -17.96 7.29 5.04
CA LEU A 62 -16.87 6.86 4.15
C LEU A 62 -15.94 8.02 3.74
N SER A 63 -16.41 9.26 3.88
CA SER A 63 -15.65 10.48 3.59
C SER A 63 -15.04 10.51 2.18
N ALA A 64 -15.87 10.30 1.15
CA ALA A 64 -15.43 10.16 -0.24
C ALA A 64 -14.69 11.39 -0.81
N PHE A 65 -14.90 12.57 -0.24
CA PHE A 65 -14.29 13.83 -0.71
C PHE A 65 -13.23 14.38 0.25
N ALA A 66 -12.80 13.62 1.26
CA ALA A 66 -11.82 14.09 2.23
C ALA A 66 -10.37 14.00 1.73
N ALA A 67 -10.04 13.02 0.88
CA ALA A 67 -8.70 12.87 0.33
C ALA A 67 -8.50 13.72 -0.93
N LYS A 68 -7.27 14.25 -1.09
CA LYS A 68 -6.82 14.90 -2.33
C LYS A 68 -6.83 13.95 -3.54
N THR A 69 -6.68 12.64 -3.30
CA THR A 69 -6.53 11.58 -4.32
C THR A 69 -7.84 10.83 -4.62
N SER A 70 -9.00 11.39 -4.26
CA SER A 70 -10.34 10.78 -4.39
C SER A 70 -10.62 9.50 -3.57
N ARG A 71 -9.65 9.00 -2.80
CA ARG A 71 -9.85 7.85 -1.91
C ARG A 71 -10.83 8.17 -0.78
N ASN A 72 -11.69 7.21 -0.46
CA ASN A 72 -12.47 7.23 0.77
C ASN A 72 -11.55 7.30 2.01
N GLN A 73 -11.94 8.08 3.02
CA GLN A 73 -11.23 8.24 4.29
C GLN A 73 -12.18 7.98 5.46
N PRO A 74 -12.70 6.75 5.60
CA PRO A 74 -13.48 6.40 6.78
C PRO A 74 -12.60 6.49 8.03
N SER A 75 -13.19 6.86 9.15
CA SER A 75 -12.46 6.91 10.43
C SER A 75 -12.00 5.50 10.82
N ASN A 76 -10.70 5.34 11.08
CA ASN A 76 -10.11 4.07 11.50
C ASN A 76 -10.72 3.51 12.79
N ALA A 77 -11.27 4.35 13.65
CA ALA A 77 -11.89 3.91 14.89
C ALA A 77 -13.36 3.49 14.72
N LYS A 78 -14.06 4.07 13.73
CA LYS A 78 -15.51 3.89 13.52
C LYS A 78 -15.85 2.87 12.44
N PHE A 79 -14.94 2.63 11.51
CA PHE A 79 -15.14 1.70 10.39
C PHE A 79 -14.58 0.34 10.72
N ILE A 80 -15.36 -0.72 10.59
CA ILE A 80 -14.95 -2.09 10.98
C ILE A 80 -13.64 -2.59 10.34
N PHE A 81 -13.25 -2.06 9.18
CA PHE A 81 -11.99 -2.43 8.51
C PHE A 81 -10.77 -1.61 8.96
N GLY A 82 -10.97 -0.55 9.75
CA GLY A 82 -9.92 0.32 10.28
C GLY A 82 -9.12 -0.28 11.45
N PRO A 83 -9.78 -0.90 12.46
CA PRO A 83 -9.09 -1.59 13.55
C PRO A 83 -8.35 -2.86 13.09
N SER A 84 -7.77 -3.56 14.07
CA SER A 84 -7.02 -4.80 13.84
C SER A 84 -7.81 -5.86 13.06
N VAL A 85 -7.11 -6.62 12.21
CA VAL A 85 -7.70 -7.61 11.28
C VAL A 85 -8.61 -8.61 12.00
N TRP A 86 -8.27 -9.06 13.21
CA TRP A 86 -9.07 -10.02 13.97
C TRP A 86 -10.50 -9.51 14.28
N LEU A 87 -10.72 -8.20 14.37
CA LEU A 87 -12.08 -7.65 14.57
C LEU A 87 -12.99 -7.89 13.36
N ARG A 88 -12.42 -8.15 12.18
CA ARG A 88 -13.22 -8.47 10.99
C ARG A 88 -14.01 -9.78 11.16
N GLY A 89 -13.60 -10.66 12.09
CA GLY A 89 -14.38 -11.83 12.49
C GLY A 89 -15.72 -11.50 13.16
N LEU A 90 -15.94 -10.26 13.58
CA LEU A 90 -17.23 -9.77 14.08
C LEU A 90 -18.24 -9.51 12.96
N ILE A 91 -17.79 -9.41 11.70
CA ILE A 91 -18.66 -9.23 10.55
C ILE A 91 -19.34 -10.56 10.24
N LYS A 92 -20.65 -10.64 10.51
CA LYS A 92 -21.44 -11.84 10.26
C LYS A 92 -22.50 -11.58 9.19
N PRO A 93 -22.61 -12.42 8.15
CA PRO A 93 -23.73 -12.35 7.24
C PRO A 93 -25.02 -12.80 7.98
N PRO A 94 -26.20 -12.31 7.56
CA PRO A 94 -27.46 -12.84 8.08
C PRO A 94 -27.65 -14.30 7.62
N PRO A 95 -28.55 -15.07 8.26
CA PRO A 95 -28.84 -16.45 7.89
C PRO A 95 -29.16 -16.60 6.39
N GLY A 96 -28.63 -17.65 5.77
CA GLY A 96 -28.77 -17.91 4.33
C GLY A 96 -27.91 -17.04 3.42
N LYS A 97 -26.99 -16.22 3.96
CA LYS A 97 -26.02 -15.44 3.17
C LYS A 97 -24.58 -15.76 3.55
N ALA A 98 -23.67 -15.46 2.64
CA ALA A 98 -22.22 -15.54 2.85
C ALA A 98 -21.58 -14.16 2.71
N LEU A 99 -20.39 -14.00 3.29
CA LEU A 99 -19.54 -12.82 3.10
C LEU A 99 -18.49 -13.12 2.02
N ALA A 100 -18.35 -12.24 1.05
CA ALA A 100 -17.26 -12.27 0.08
C ALA A 100 -16.35 -11.05 0.29
N TYR A 101 -15.05 -11.28 0.34
CA TYR A 101 -14.03 -10.22 0.43
C TYR A 101 -13.22 -10.23 -0.87
N LEU A 102 -13.23 -9.11 -1.57
CA LEU A 102 -12.52 -8.93 -2.84
C LEU A 102 -11.50 -7.82 -2.64
N ASP A 103 -10.24 -8.12 -2.92
CA ASP A 103 -9.13 -7.18 -2.82
C ASP A 103 -8.29 -7.22 -4.09
N TYR A 104 -7.81 -6.07 -4.53
CA TYR A 104 -6.96 -6.00 -5.72
C TYR A 104 -5.53 -6.31 -5.35
N GLU A 105 -4.97 -7.35 -5.96
CA GLU A 105 -3.55 -7.65 -5.78
C GLU A 105 -2.68 -6.59 -6.45
N GLN A 106 -1.81 -5.95 -5.66
CA GLN A 106 -0.73 -5.10 -6.16
C GLN A 106 -1.22 -3.98 -7.10
N GLN A 107 -2.43 -3.47 -6.86
CA GLN A 107 -3.14 -2.55 -7.75
C GLN A 107 -2.29 -1.34 -8.16
N GLU A 108 -1.63 -0.68 -7.20
CA GLU A 108 -0.82 0.52 -7.47
C GLU A 108 0.37 0.22 -8.39
N PHE A 109 0.99 -0.95 -8.25
CA PHE A 109 2.08 -1.38 -9.12
C PHE A 109 1.57 -1.62 -10.55
N GLY A 110 0.43 -2.31 -10.69
CA GLY A 110 -0.19 -2.55 -11.99
C GLY A 110 -0.62 -1.27 -12.69
N ILE A 111 -1.19 -0.30 -11.96
CA ILE A 111 -1.57 1.01 -12.49
C ILE A 111 -0.33 1.78 -12.94
N ALA A 112 0.72 1.81 -12.12
CA ALA A 112 1.97 2.46 -12.47
C ALA A 112 2.57 1.86 -13.75
N ALA A 113 2.60 0.54 -13.87
CA ALA A 113 3.06 -0.16 -15.07
C ALA A 113 2.22 0.20 -16.32
N ALA A 114 0.89 0.23 -16.18
CA ALA A 114 0.00 0.57 -17.28
C ALA A 114 0.11 2.05 -17.73
N LEU A 115 0.29 2.96 -16.77
CA LEU A 115 0.41 4.40 -17.03
C LEU A 115 1.77 4.79 -17.58
N SER A 116 2.84 4.19 -17.07
CA SER A 116 4.20 4.39 -17.59
C SER A 116 4.44 3.68 -18.92
N LYS A 117 3.71 2.60 -19.18
CA LYS A 117 3.93 1.67 -20.29
C LYS A 117 5.32 1.02 -20.26
N ASP A 118 5.94 0.96 -19.08
CA ASP A 118 7.24 0.33 -18.90
C ASP A 118 7.13 -1.18 -19.13
N PRO A 119 7.79 -1.75 -20.16
CA PRO A 119 7.60 -3.15 -20.52
C PRO A 119 8.11 -4.08 -19.42
N ALA A 120 9.21 -3.75 -18.73
CA ALA A 120 9.74 -4.59 -17.66
C ALA A 120 8.79 -4.61 -16.46
N MET A 121 8.22 -3.46 -16.10
CA MET A 121 7.25 -3.33 -15.01
C MET A 121 5.93 -4.05 -15.33
N MET A 122 5.45 -3.94 -16.59
CA MET A 122 4.27 -4.67 -17.05
C MET A 122 4.50 -6.19 -17.00
N GLN A 123 5.64 -6.68 -17.48
CA GLN A 123 5.99 -8.09 -17.39
C GLN A 123 6.09 -8.55 -15.94
N ALA A 124 6.68 -7.75 -15.04
CA ALA A 124 6.77 -8.07 -13.62
C ALA A 124 5.37 -8.24 -13.00
N TYR A 125 4.41 -7.38 -13.34
CA TYR A 125 3.03 -7.50 -12.84
C TYR A 125 2.32 -8.78 -13.35
N LEU A 126 2.54 -9.16 -14.61
CA LEU A 126 1.93 -10.35 -15.21
C LEU A 126 2.39 -11.68 -14.58
N THR A 127 3.53 -11.70 -13.88
CA THR A 127 4.00 -12.89 -13.15
C THR A 127 3.16 -13.25 -11.92
N GLY A 128 2.29 -12.34 -11.45
CA GLY A 128 1.53 -12.49 -10.20
C GLY A 128 2.31 -12.10 -8.95
N ASP A 129 3.65 -12.00 -9.00
CA ASP A 129 4.47 -11.50 -7.89
C ASP A 129 5.46 -10.44 -8.37
N SER A 130 4.95 -9.22 -8.53
CA SER A 130 5.73 -8.09 -9.05
C SER A 130 6.99 -7.80 -8.25
N TYR A 131 6.99 -8.08 -6.94
CA TYR A 131 8.14 -7.81 -6.07
C TYR A 131 9.25 -8.82 -6.25
N LEU A 132 8.90 -10.11 -6.43
CA LEU A 132 9.88 -11.15 -6.71
C LEU A 132 10.41 -11.00 -8.14
N ALA A 133 9.54 -10.72 -9.10
CA ALA A 133 9.93 -10.43 -10.48
C ALA A 133 10.85 -9.21 -10.56
N PHE A 134 10.58 -8.15 -9.80
CA PHE A 134 11.48 -7.00 -9.67
C PHE A 134 12.85 -7.43 -9.14
N ALA A 135 12.91 -8.26 -8.10
CA ALA A 135 14.17 -8.75 -7.55
C ALA A 135 14.99 -9.56 -8.57
N MET A 136 14.33 -10.39 -9.39
CA MET A 136 14.95 -11.15 -10.46
C MET A 136 15.48 -10.24 -11.58
N GLN A 137 14.64 -9.32 -12.07
CA GLN A 137 15.01 -8.37 -13.12
C GLN A 137 16.15 -7.43 -12.69
N ALA A 138 16.21 -7.10 -11.39
CA ALA A 138 17.28 -6.31 -10.80
C ALA A 138 18.56 -7.11 -10.50
N GLY A 139 18.61 -8.40 -10.86
CA GLY A 139 19.75 -9.29 -10.62
C GLY A 139 20.09 -9.45 -9.12
N ALA A 140 19.08 -9.41 -8.24
CA ALA A 140 19.27 -9.59 -6.81
C ALA A 140 19.01 -11.04 -6.36
N VAL A 141 18.21 -11.78 -7.12
CA VAL A 141 17.89 -13.19 -6.88
C VAL A 141 17.95 -13.95 -8.22
N PRO A 142 18.25 -15.26 -8.21
CA PRO A 142 18.29 -16.06 -9.43
C PRO A 142 16.89 -16.30 -10.01
N ALA A 143 16.81 -16.74 -11.26
CA ALA A 143 15.54 -16.92 -11.99
C ALA A 143 14.66 -18.05 -11.43
N ASP A 144 15.24 -19.01 -10.71
CA ASP A 144 14.55 -20.09 -10.00
C ASP A 144 14.10 -19.69 -8.59
N ALA A 145 14.31 -18.43 -8.18
CA ALA A 145 13.90 -17.95 -6.88
C ALA A 145 12.39 -18.04 -6.68
N THR A 146 11.97 -18.45 -5.49
CA THR A 146 10.55 -18.55 -5.12
C THR A 146 10.30 -17.79 -3.81
N LYS A 147 9.02 -17.51 -3.53
CA LYS A 147 8.59 -16.87 -2.26
C LYS A 147 9.12 -17.60 -1.02
N LYS A 148 9.30 -18.92 -1.08
CA LYS A 148 9.78 -19.73 0.05
C LYS A 148 11.29 -19.67 0.22
N THR A 149 12.05 -19.69 -0.88
CA THR A 149 13.52 -19.71 -0.85
C THR A 149 14.12 -18.34 -0.58
N HIS A 150 13.54 -17.28 -1.15
CA HIS A 150 14.11 -15.92 -1.13
C HIS A 150 13.15 -14.89 -0.48
N LYS A 151 12.43 -15.30 0.56
CA LYS A 151 11.44 -14.45 1.25
C LYS A 151 12.04 -13.13 1.73
N ALA A 152 13.21 -13.17 2.35
CA ALA A 152 13.85 -12.00 2.93
C ALA A 152 14.19 -10.95 1.86
N GLU A 153 14.79 -11.34 0.75
CA GLU A 153 15.09 -10.41 -0.35
C GLU A 153 13.81 -9.91 -1.02
N ARG A 154 12.82 -10.79 -1.26
CA ARG A 154 11.51 -10.36 -1.76
C ARG A 154 10.88 -9.27 -0.89
N ASP A 155 10.95 -9.41 0.43
CA ASP A 155 10.37 -8.42 1.35
C ASP A 155 11.10 -7.06 1.26
N LYS A 156 12.43 -7.04 1.09
CA LYS A 156 13.19 -5.79 0.84
C LYS A 156 12.78 -5.14 -0.49
N PHE A 157 12.65 -5.93 -1.55
CA PHE A 157 12.23 -5.46 -2.88
C PHE A 157 10.78 -4.99 -2.89
N LYS A 158 9.90 -5.64 -2.12
CA LYS A 158 8.52 -5.17 -1.88
C LYS A 158 8.49 -3.79 -1.22
N VAL A 159 9.26 -3.61 -0.15
CA VAL A 159 9.36 -2.30 0.53
C VAL A 159 9.90 -1.25 -0.43
N CYS A 160 10.93 -1.57 -1.22
CA CYS A 160 11.48 -0.67 -2.23
C CYS A 160 10.46 -0.28 -3.31
N ALA A 161 9.80 -1.25 -3.95
CA ALA A 161 8.85 -1.00 -5.02
C ALA A 161 7.66 -0.14 -4.54
N LEU A 162 7.09 -0.49 -3.38
CA LEU A 162 6.02 0.31 -2.78
C LEU A 162 6.52 1.71 -2.45
N ALA A 163 7.64 1.85 -1.76
CA ALA A 163 8.12 3.16 -1.33
C ALA A 163 8.58 4.05 -2.51
N ALA A 164 9.07 3.47 -3.60
CA ALA A 164 9.42 4.18 -4.83
C ALA A 164 8.20 4.83 -5.50
N LEU A 165 7.03 4.19 -5.47
CA LEU A 165 5.76 4.78 -5.94
C LEU A 165 5.40 6.06 -5.16
N TYR A 166 5.77 6.12 -3.88
CA TYR A 166 5.57 7.28 -3.01
C TYR A 166 6.78 8.25 -2.98
N GLY A 167 7.76 8.07 -3.87
CA GLY A 167 8.92 8.95 -3.99
C GLY A 167 9.83 8.98 -2.75
N ILE A 168 10.00 7.86 -2.06
CA ILE A 168 10.84 7.80 -0.87
C ILE A 168 12.31 8.15 -1.19
N GLY A 169 12.98 8.84 -0.25
CA GLY A 169 14.42 9.06 -0.32
C GLY A 169 15.24 7.86 0.20
N PRO A 170 16.54 7.78 -0.15
CA PRO A 170 17.40 6.64 0.20
C PRO A 170 17.58 6.43 1.70
N GLN A 171 17.63 7.51 2.49
CA GLN A 171 17.75 7.43 3.95
C GLN A 171 16.52 6.76 4.58
N SER A 172 15.32 7.26 4.23
CA SER A 172 14.07 6.69 4.73
C SER A 172 13.83 5.28 4.21
N LEU A 173 14.29 4.95 3.00
CA LEU A 173 14.21 3.59 2.49
C LEU A 173 15.12 2.63 3.28
N GLY A 174 16.38 3.01 3.54
CA GLY A 174 17.29 2.21 4.35
C GLY A 174 16.69 1.88 5.72
N GLN A 175 16.16 2.90 6.41
CA GLN A 175 15.48 2.71 7.70
C GLN A 175 14.27 1.76 7.63
N ARG A 176 13.43 1.88 6.60
CA ARG A 176 12.24 1.01 6.42
C ARG A 176 12.61 -0.43 6.10
N VAL A 177 13.68 -0.64 5.34
CA VAL A 177 14.23 -1.96 5.03
C VAL A 177 14.98 -2.54 6.25
N GLY A 178 15.35 -1.70 7.22
CA GLY A 178 16.15 -2.09 8.38
C GLY A 178 17.63 -2.24 8.05
N ASP A 179 18.13 -1.44 7.11
CA ASP A 179 19.48 -1.52 6.56
C ASP A 179 20.13 -0.12 6.49
N THR A 180 21.37 -0.06 6.04
CA THR A 180 22.16 1.15 5.88
C THR A 180 21.57 2.09 4.81
N VAL A 181 21.87 3.38 4.93
CA VAL A 181 21.50 4.39 3.90
C VAL A 181 22.13 4.04 2.55
N ALA A 182 23.34 3.48 2.54
CA ALA A 182 24.01 3.01 1.33
C ALA A 182 23.21 1.90 0.63
N ARG A 183 22.69 0.93 1.38
CA ARG A 183 21.82 -0.11 0.82
C ARG A 183 20.49 0.45 0.32
N GLY A 184 19.89 1.40 1.04
CA GLY A 184 18.70 2.13 0.57
C GLY A 184 18.92 2.82 -0.77
N ARG A 185 20.04 3.53 -0.93
CA ARG A 185 20.44 4.13 -2.21
C ARG A 185 20.60 3.07 -3.31
N GLN A 186 21.32 1.99 -3.03
CA GLN A 186 21.53 0.92 -4.00
C GLN A 186 20.20 0.29 -4.49
N LEU A 187 19.21 0.11 -3.59
CA LEU A 187 17.90 -0.43 -3.96
C LEU A 187 17.12 0.53 -4.87
N LEU A 188 17.13 1.83 -4.56
CA LEU A 188 16.52 2.84 -5.44
C LEU A 188 17.22 2.89 -6.80
N ASP A 189 18.55 2.88 -6.83
CA ASP A 189 19.31 2.89 -8.08
C ASP A 189 18.99 1.66 -8.94
N ARG A 190 18.83 0.48 -8.32
CA ARG A 190 18.35 -0.72 -9.02
C ARG A 190 16.94 -0.51 -9.58
N HIS A 191 16.01 0.03 -8.80
CA HIS A 191 14.66 0.34 -9.27
C HIS A 191 14.67 1.30 -10.47
N HIS A 192 15.51 2.34 -10.43
CA HIS A 192 15.72 3.26 -11.55
C HIS A 192 16.23 2.58 -12.81
N ARG A 193 17.21 1.67 -12.67
CA ARG A 193 17.78 0.94 -13.81
C ARG A 193 16.84 -0.12 -14.37
N THR A 194 16.04 -0.78 -13.52
CA THR A 194 15.11 -1.82 -13.95
C THR A 194 13.87 -1.24 -14.61
N TYR A 195 13.36 -0.09 -14.14
CA TYR A 195 12.14 0.55 -14.68
C TYR A 195 12.39 1.99 -15.14
N PRO A 196 13.24 2.21 -16.16
CA PRO A 196 13.60 3.55 -16.60
C PRO A 196 12.41 4.35 -17.14
N GLN A 197 11.51 3.70 -17.91
CA GLN A 197 10.36 4.38 -18.52
C GLN A 197 9.33 4.79 -17.46
N TYR A 198 9.22 4.04 -16.36
CA TYR A 198 8.46 4.47 -15.19
C TYR A 198 8.97 5.79 -14.60
N TRP A 199 10.29 5.97 -14.48
CA TRP A 199 10.84 7.20 -13.91
C TRP A 199 10.72 8.38 -14.86
N GLU A 200 10.94 8.18 -16.16
CA GLU A 200 10.67 9.18 -17.19
C GLU A 200 9.21 9.64 -17.14
N TRP A 201 8.28 8.69 -17.05
CA TRP A 201 6.86 8.99 -16.87
C TRP A 201 6.59 9.75 -15.56
N SER A 202 7.14 9.30 -14.43
CA SER A 202 6.96 9.94 -13.13
C SER A 202 7.46 11.40 -13.12
N ASP A 203 8.62 11.64 -13.73
CA ASP A 203 9.18 12.98 -13.90
C ASP A 203 8.29 13.84 -14.81
N SER A 204 7.78 13.27 -15.90
CA SER A 204 6.85 13.98 -16.79
C SER A 204 5.55 14.39 -16.08
N VAL A 205 5.04 13.56 -15.16
CA VAL A 205 3.85 13.87 -14.36
C VAL A 205 4.13 15.04 -13.42
N LEU A 206 5.27 15.03 -12.74
CA LEU A 206 5.68 16.14 -11.88
C LEU A 206 5.82 17.43 -12.70
N ASN A 207 6.54 17.39 -13.81
CA ASN A 207 6.76 18.56 -14.67
C ASN A 207 5.43 19.11 -15.21
N THR A 208 4.53 18.22 -15.65
CA THR A 208 3.18 18.62 -16.10
C THR A 208 2.41 19.33 -15.00
N ALA A 209 2.47 18.82 -13.76
CA ALA A 209 1.80 19.43 -12.62
C ALA A 209 2.33 20.84 -12.32
N MET A 210 3.66 20.99 -12.29
CA MET A 210 4.32 22.26 -12.00
C MET A 210 4.07 23.30 -13.10
N LEU A 211 4.03 22.89 -14.37
CA LEU A 211 3.77 23.77 -15.50
C LEU A 211 2.29 24.19 -15.62
N ARG A 212 1.35 23.27 -15.40
CA ARG A 212 -0.08 23.53 -15.58
C ARG A 212 -0.78 24.06 -14.33
N GLY A 213 -0.17 23.89 -13.15
CA GLY A 213 -0.78 24.20 -11.87
C GLY A 213 -1.89 23.22 -11.43
N PHE A 214 -2.12 22.13 -12.18
CA PHE A 214 -3.04 21.07 -11.79
C PHE A 214 -2.72 19.72 -12.47
N LEU A 215 -3.20 18.64 -11.88
CA LEU A 215 -3.25 17.30 -12.45
C LEU A 215 -4.69 16.79 -12.48
N GLN A 216 -5.05 16.06 -13.53
CA GLN A 216 -6.36 15.42 -13.63
C GLN A 216 -6.20 13.91 -13.79
N ALA A 217 -6.99 13.16 -13.02
CA ALA A 217 -7.12 11.71 -13.14
C ALA A 217 -8.03 11.34 -14.33
N SER A 218 -8.10 10.05 -14.66
CA SER A 218 -8.82 9.58 -15.85
C SER A 218 -10.30 9.98 -15.91
N PHE A 219 -10.99 9.99 -14.76
CA PHE A 219 -12.42 10.32 -14.64
C PHE A 219 -12.68 11.77 -14.22
N GLY A 220 -11.71 12.65 -14.41
CA GLY A 220 -11.91 14.08 -14.23
C GLY A 220 -11.61 14.62 -12.83
N TRP A 221 -11.25 13.78 -11.86
CA TRP A 221 -10.82 14.24 -10.54
C TRP A 221 -9.54 15.08 -10.65
N THR A 222 -9.60 16.33 -10.18
CA THR A 222 -8.52 17.30 -10.36
C THR A 222 -7.84 17.62 -9.04
N LEU A 223 -6.51 17.54 -9.03
CA LEU A 223 -5.64 18.04 -7.98
C LEU A 223 -5.03 19.36 -8.43
N HIS A 224 -5.34 20.45 -7.75
CA HIS A 224 -4.69 21.74 -7.97
C HIS A 224 -3.36 21.80 -7.18
N VAL A 225 -2.31 22.30 -7.84
CA VAL A 225 -0.98 22.47 -7.25
C VAL A 225 -0.97 23.78 -6.47
N GLY A 226 -1.00 23.67 -5.15
CA GLY A 226 -0.78 24.80 -4.24
C GLY A 226 0.71 25.06 -3.97
N PRO A 227 1.03 26.17 -3.27
CA PRO A 227 2.41 26.60 -3.02
C PRO A 227 3.25 25.60 -2.20
N GLU A 228 2.62 24.81 -1.31
CA GLU A 228 3.32 23.85 -0.43
C GLU A 228 3.17 22.38 -0.85
N VAL A 229 2.83 22.11 -2.12
CA VAL A 229 2.62 20.72 -2.55
C VAL A 229 3.96 19.99 -2.68
N LYS A 230 4.12 18.92 -1.89
CA LYS A 230 5.27 18.02 -1.98
C LYS A 230 5.29 17.30 -3.34
N ALA A 231 6.45 17.27 -4.00
CA ALA A 231 6.64 16.60 -5.29
C ALA A 231 6.14 15.14 -5.30
N ASN A 232 6.36 14.40 -4.22
CA ASN A 232 5.91 13.02 -4.08
C ASN A 232 4.38 12.86 -4.17
N THR A 233 3.62 13.86 -3.72
CA THR A 233 2.16 13.87 -3.82
C THR A 233 1.74 13.93 -5.29
N LEU A 234 2.44 14.74 -6.09
CA LEU A 234 2.15 14.94 -7.51
C LEU A 234 2.48 13.68 -8.32
N ARG A 235 3.64 13.07 -8.06
CA ARG A 235 4.07 11.82 -8.71
C ARG A 235 3.08 10.68 -8.47
N ASN A 236 2.63 10.52 -7.22
CA ASN A 236 1.73 9.44 -6.85
C ASN A 236 0.26 9.69 -7.24
N PHE A 237 -0.15 10.94 -7.47
CA PHE A 237 -1.56 11.30 -7.65
C PHE A 237 -2.29 10.46 -8.71
N ARG A 238 -1.67 10.25 -9.88
CA ARG A 238 -2.30 9.51 -10.98
C ARG A 238 -2.47 8.02 -10.70
N VAL A 239 -1.57 7.45 -9.90
CA VAL A 239 -1.69 6.05 -9.44
C VAL A 239 -2.79 5.96 -8.38
N ALA A 240 -2.84 6.91 -7.45
CA ALA A 240 -3.76 6.89 -6.34
C ALA A 240 -5.23 7.20 -6.71
N ALA A 241 -5.46 8.02 -7.74
CA ALA A 241 -6.76 8.51 -8.19
C ALA A 241 -7.34 7.76 -9.43
N TRP A 242 -6.80 6.58 -9.75
CA TRP A 242 -7.22 5.71 -10.86
C TRP A 242 -8.64 5.15 -10.67
N PRO A 243 -9.50 5.16 -11.71
CA PRO A 243 -9.57 4.04 -12.68
C PRO A 243 -9.02 4.35 -14.10
N PRO A 244 -8.94 3.38 -15.04
CA PRO A 244 -8.46 3.63 -16.41
C PRO A 244 -9.43 4.51 -17.18
N ARG A 245 -8.91 5.43 -17.99
CA ARG A 245 -9.71 5.98 -19.10
C ARG A 245 -9.99 4.81 -20.04
N PRO A 246 -11.25 4.48 -20.38
CA PRO A 246 -11.49 3.54 -21.47
C PRO A 246 -10.80 4.12 -22.72
N THR A 247 -9.86 3.38 -23.28
CA THR A 247 -9.22 3.74 -24.53
C THR A 247 -10.25 3.63 -25.66
N SER A 248 -10.76 4.79 -26.12
CA SER A 248 -11.59 4.98 -27.31
C SER A 248 -13.01 4.33 -27.33
N PRO A 249 -14.04 5.01 -27.89
CA PRO A 249 -15.39 4.46 -28.10
C PRO A 249 -15.51 3.42 -29.24
N SER A 250 -14.42 2.88 -29.79
CA SER A 250 -14.44 2.12 -31.05
C SER A 250 -14.50 0.60 -30.90
N ALA A 251 -14.93 0.06 -29.75
CA ALA A 251 -15.29 -1.35 -29.66
C ALA A 251 -16.77 -1.51 -30.05
N PRO A 252 -17.13 -2.25 -31.13
CA PRO A 252 -18.53 -2.43 -31.51
C PRO A 252 -19.26 -3.12 -30.36
N ARG A 253 -20.41 -2.55 -29.96
CA ARG A 253 -21.31 -3.15 -28.97
C ARG A 253 -21.82 -4.47 -29.53
N SER A 254 -21.22 -5.59 -29.15
CA SER A 254 -21.86 -6.89 -29.29
C SER A 254 -22.98 -6.97 -28.25
N THR A 255 -24.20 -6.82 -28.72
CA THR A 255 -25.42 -7.10 -27.95
C THR A 255 -25.61 -8.62 -27.91
N THR A 256 -24.75 -9.33 -27.18
CA THR A 256 -25.03 -10.73 -26.87
C THR A 256 -25.85 -10.78 -25.59
N ARG A 257 -27.16 -10.92 -25.78
CA ARG A 257 -28.16 -11.21 -24.76
C ARG A 257 -27.76 -12.52 -24.07
N CYS A 258 -27.32 -12.46 -22.81
CA CYS A 258 -27.05 -13.65 -22.01
C CYS A 258 -28.38 -14.36 -21.70
N SER A 259 -28.62 -15.49 -22.35
CA SER A 259 -29.57 -16.51 -21.90
C SER A 259 -28.92 -17.33 -20.79
N PRO A 260 -29.64 -17.74 -19.73
CA PRO A 260 -29.07 -18.55 -18.67
C PRO A 260 -29.06 -20.01 -19.10
N THR A 261 -27.88 -20.61 -19.20
CA THR A 261 -27.73 -22.07 -19.22
C THR A 261 -26.66 -22.43 -18.19
N PRO A 262 -26.94 -23.31 -17.22
CA PRO A 262 -25.98 -23.62 -16.17
C PRO A 262 -24.95 -24.60 -16.71
N GLN A 263 -23.72 -24.13 -16.95
CA GLN A 263 -22.57 -25.02 -17.10
C GLN A 263 -21.83 -25.07 -15.77
N SER A 264 -21.81 -26.27 -15.19
CA SER A 264 -21.02 -26.66 -14.03
C SER A 264 -19.53 -26.56 -14.36
N GLY A 265 -18.91 -25.43 -14.06
CA GLY A 265 -17.47 -25.26 -14.02
C GLY A 265 -16.98 -25.37 -12.58
N ASN A 266 -16.11 -26.33 -12.30
CA ASN A 266 -15.42 -26.46 -11.02
C ASN A 266 -14.57 -25.22 -10.76
N TRP A 267 -15.01 -24.37 -9.84
CA TRP A 267 -14.22 -23.28 -9.30
C TRP A 267 -13.38 -23.83 -8.13
N SER A 268 -12.07 -24.00 -8.35
CA SER A 268 -11.13 -24.26 -7.25
C SER A 268 -10.89 -22.95 -6.49
N ALA A 269 -11.66 -22.73 -5.43
CA ALA A 269 -11.37 -21.72 -4.42
C ALA A 269 -10.27 -22.27 -3.50
N SER A 270 -9.03 -21.79 -3.65
CA SER A 270 -7.99 -22.01 -2.66
C SER A 270 -8.30 -21.12 -1.45
N ALA A 271 -9.03 -21.69 -0.49
CA ALA A 271 -9.16 -21.13 0.84
C ALA A 271 -7.84 -21.37 1.59
N GLU A 272 -6.92 -20.39 1.54
CA GLU A 272 -5.83 -20.35 2.52
C GLU A 272 -6.41 -19.80 3.83
N SER A 273 -6.78 -20.73 4.71
CA SER A 273 -7.07 -20.48 6.11
C SER A 273 -5.79 -20.01 6.83
N GLY A 274 -5.61 -18.71 6.90
CA GLY A 274 -4.66 -18.05 7.79
C GLY A 274 -5.44 -17.22 8.81
N ILE A 275 -5.56 -17.75 10.01
CA ILE A 275 -6.13 -17.09 11.21
C ILE A 275 -5.34 -15.82 11.53
#